data_AF-A0AAU5UXX8-F1
#
_entry.id   AF-A0AAU5UXX8-F1
#
_cell.length_a   1.000
_cell.length_b   1.000
_cell.length_c   1.000
_cell.angle_alpha   90.00
_cell.angle_beta   90.00
_cell.angle_gamma   90.00
#
_symmetry.space_group_name_H-M   'P 1'
#
loop_
_entity.id
_entity.type
_entity.pdbx_description
1 polymer ?
#
loop_
_entity_poly.entity_id
_entity_poly.type
_entity_poly.pdbx_seq_one_letter_code
_entity_poly.pdbx_strand_id
1 'polypeptide(L)'
;MGIARVFHSLTGRYWSPSTYGMVGAGRKEVTPDLVADFGTVLGIPAEDLGALMGIPPSEEPHTREPAAAGVAELIWDLRRLTADQVRHTGKAAASLWSPRPNPRR
;
A
#
# COMPACT_ATOMS: atom_id res chain seq x y z
N MET A 1 -11.70 -4.59 5.02
CA MET A 1 -11.68 -4.39 3.55
C MET A 1 -10.88 -3.15 3.09
N GLY A 2 -9.92 -2.63 3.88
CA GLY A 2 -9.12 -1.46 3.50
C GLY A 2 -7.79 -1.82 2.82
N ILE A 3 -6.94 -2.58 3.51
CA ILE A 3 -5.55 -2.85 3.08
C ILE A 3 -5.45 -3.53 1.71
N ALA A 4 -6.21 -4.60 1.45
CA ALA A 4 -6.14 -5.30 0.18
C ALA A 4 -6.57 -4.45 -1.01
N ARG A 5 -7.50 -3.50 -0.80
CA ARG A 5 -7.90 -2.54 -1.84
C ARG A 5 -6.79 -1.55 -2.12
N VAL A 6 -6.13 -1.02 -1.09
CA VAL A 6 -4.98 -0.11 -1.26
C VAL A 6 -3.88 -0.80 -2.05
N PHE A 7 -3.48 -2.01 -1.65
CA PHE A 7 -2.45 -2.77 -2.37
C PHE A 7 -2.85 -3.03 -3.82
N HIS A 8 -4.06 -3.53 -4.08
CA HIS A 8 -4.52 -3.77 -5.44
C HIS A 8 -4.56 -2.50 -6.29
N SER A 9 -5.01 -1.37 -5.72
CA SER A 9 -5.03 -0.08 -6.39
C SER A 9 -3.66 0.54 -6.62
N LEU A 10 -2.58 0.02 -6.05
CA LEU A 10 -1.22 0.56 -6.22
C LEU A 10 -0.28 -0.36 -6.99
N THR A 11 -0.52 -1.67 -6.92
CA THR A 11 0.38 -2.73 -7.42
C THR A 11 -0.26 -3.58 -8.52
N GLY A 12 -1.59 -3.49 -8.69
CA GLY A 12 -2.37 -4.38 -9.54
C GLY A 12 -2.55 -5.81 -8.98
N ARG A 13 -1.80 -6.19 -7.94
CA ARG A 13 -1.87 -7.51 -7.30
C ARG A 13 -2.83 -7.54 -6.12
N TYR A 14 -3.48 -8.68 -5.94
CA TYR A 14 -4.42 -8.88 -4.84
C TYR A 14 -3.98 -10.07 -3.99
N TRP A 15 -3.61 -9.78 -2.74
CA TRP A 15 -3.50 -10.78 -1.68
C TRP A 15 -4.67 -10.65 -0.70
N SER A 16 -4.93 -11.72 0.06
CA SER A 16 -5.92 -11.66 1.13
C SER A 16 -5.51 -10.63 2.19
N PRO A 17 -6.46 -9.88 2.80
CA PRO A 17 -6.16 -9.00 3.93
C PRO A 17 -5.41 -9.70 5.07
N SER A 18 -5.71 -10.98 5.30
CA SER A 18 -5.04 -11.81 6.29
C SER A 18 -3.58 -12.08 5.94
N THR A 19 -3.22 -12.22 4.66
CA THR A 19 -1.83 -12.41 4.24
C THR A 19 -1.00 -11.19 4.60
N TYR A 20 -1.45 -9.99 4.25
CA TYR A 20 -0.74 -8.75 4.61
C TYR A 20 -0.62 -8.59 6.12
N GLY A 21 -1.70 -8.86 6.87
CA GLY A 21 -1.71 -8.77 8.33
C GLY A 21 -0.74 -9.75 8.98
N MET A 22 -0.64 -10.99 8.49
CA MET A 22 0.30 -11.99 9.02
C MET A 22 1.75 -11.62 8.71
N VAL A 23 2.04 -11.12 7.52
CA VAL A 23 3.39 -10.64 7.16
C VAL A 23 3.80 -9.46 8.03
N GLY A 24 2.93 -8.45 8.17
CA GLY A 24 3.19 -7.30 9.05
C GLY A 24 3.34 -7.67 10.53
N ALA A 25 2.74 -8.77 10.97
CA ALA A 25 2.87 -9.31 12.32
C ALA A 25 4.08 -10.27 12.49
N GLY A 26 4.87 -10.50 11.45
CA GLY A 26 5.99 -11.46 11.47
C GLY A 26 5.56 -12.93 11.60
N ARG A 27 4.29 -13.24 11.29
CA ARG A 27 3.69 -14.59 11.41
C ARG A 27 3.66 -15.37 10.11
N LYS A 28 4.09 -14.75 9.01
CA LYS A 28 4.19 -15.36 7.69
C LYS A 28 5.45 -14.82 7.02
N GLU A 29 6.19 -15.71 6.37
CA GLU A 29 7.37 -15.34 5.58
C GLU A 29 6.97 -14.38 4.45
N VAL A 30 7.85 -13.42 4.18
CA VAL A 30 7.68 -12.45 3.11
C VAL A 30 8.35 -12.98 1.84
N THR A 31 7.60 -12.99 0.74
CA THR A 31 8.08 -13.43 -0.58
C THR A 31 8.60 -12.23 -1.38
N PRO A 32 9.41 -12.45 -2.44
CA PRO A 32 9.85 -11.37 -3.32
C PRO A 32 8.72 -10.47 -3.86
N ASP A 33 7.57 -11.06 -4.23
CA ASP A 33 6.40 -10.29 -4.67
C ASP A 33 5.82 -9.41 -3.57
N LEU A 34 5.76 -9.93 -2.35
CA LEU A 34 5.32 -9.15 -1.20
C LEU A 34 6.31 -8.03 -0.90
N VAL A 35 7.62 -8.25 -1.05
CA VAL A 35 8.63 -7.17 -0.91
C VAL A 35 8.35 -6.03 -1.88
N ALA A 36 8.09 -6.34 -3.15
CA ALA A 36 7.80 -5.31 -4.15
C ALA A 36 6.47 -4.59 -3.91
N ASP A 37 5.44 -5.32 -3.49
CA ASP A 37 4.14 -4.75 -3.16
C ASP A 37 4.23 -3.83 -1.92
N PHE A 38 4.96 -4.26 -0.87
CA PHE A 38 5.23 -3.44 0.31
C PHE A 38 6.12 -2.24 -0.02
N GLY A 39 7.16 -2.42 -0.84
CA GLY A 39 8.02 -1.33 -1.31
C GLY A 39 7.21 -0.25 -2.03
N THR A 40 6.29 -0.67 -2.91
CA THR A 40 5.37 0.25 -3.60
C THR A 40 4.50 1.05 -2.63
N VAL A 41 3.89 0.40 -1.64
CA VAL A 41 2.99 1.02 -0.67
C VAL A 41 3.74 1.94 0.31
N LEU A 42 4.96 1.56 0.70
CA LEU A 42 5.79 2.31 1.64
C LEU A 42 6.65 3.37 0.94
N GLY A 43 6.69 3.39 -0.39
CA GLY A 43 7.56 4.29 -1.15
C GLY A 43 9.06 3.97 -1.00
N ILE A 44 9.39 2.73 -0.64
CA ILE A 44 10.77 2.25 -0.49
C ILE A 44 11.13 1.42 -1.73
N PRO A 45 12.31 1.61 -2.33
CA PRO A 45 12.76 0.74 -3.43
C PRO A 45 12.74 -0.74 -3.01
N ALA A 46 12.20 -1.60 -3.87
CA ALA A 46 12.02 -3.01 -3.56
C ALA A 46 13.37 -3.72 -3.39
N GLU A 47 14.38 -3.27 -4.13
CA GLU A 47 15.77 -3.70 -4.04
C GLU A 47 16.39 -3.42 -2.67
N ASP A 48 16.15 -2.23 -2.11
CA ASP A 48 16.67 -1.83 -0.81
C ASP A 48 15.97 -2.64 0.30
N LEU A 49 14.65 -2.77 0.20
CA LEU A 49 13.87 -3.54 1.16
C LEU A 49 14.22 -5.03 1.11
N GLY A 50 14.42 -5.58 -0.10
CA GLY A 50 14.88 -6.96 -0.31
C GLY A 50 16.27 -7.19 0.26
N ALA A 51 17.21 -6.29 0.01
CA ALA A 51 18.56 -6.36 0.55
C ALA A 51 18.58 -6.36 2.10
N LEU A 52 17.76 -5.52 2.73
CA LEU A 52 17.61 -5.48 4.19
C LEU A 52 17.07 -6.80 4.78
N MET A 53 16.25 -7.52 4.02
CA MET A 53 15.64 -8.78 4.45
C MET A 53 16.39 -10.02 3.95
N GLY A 54 17.43 -9.87 3.14
CA GLY A 54 18.14 -10.99 2.50
C GLY A 54 17.30 -11.72 1.45
N ILE A 55 16.36 -11.02 0.80
CA ILE A 55 15.41 -11.60 -0.16
C ILE A 55 15.76 -11.14 -1.57
N PRO A 56 15.84 -12.06 -2.54
CA PRO A 56 16.11 -11.71 -3.93
C PRO A 56 14.98 -10.88 -4.54
N PRO A 57 15.24 -10.11 -5.61
CA PRO A 57 14.20 -9.40 -6.34
C PRO A 57 13.18 -10.40 -6.93
N SER A 58 11.95 -9.97 -7.16
CA SER A 58 11.00 -10.83 -7.87
C SER A 58 11.39 -11.01 -9.33
N GLU A 59 11.03 -12.16 -9.87
CA GLU A 59 11.15 -12.49 -11.28
C GLU A 59 9.99 -11.91 -12.10
N GLU A 60 8.85 -11.61 -11.45
CA GLU A 60 7.69 -11.04 -12.14
C GLU A 60 7.79 -9.52 -12.31
N PRO A 61 7.36 -8.98 -13.47
CA PRO A 61 7.22 -7.54 -13.65
C PRO A 61 6.34 -6.91 -12.55
N HIS A 62 6.84 -5.84 -11.95
CA HIS A 62 6.09 -5.05 -10.97
C HIS A 62 5.50 -3.80 -11.61
N THR A 63 4.17 -3.80 -11.75
CA THR A 63 3.43 -2.61 -12.16
C THR A 63 3.22 -1.70 -10.96
N ARG A 64 3.69 -0.46 -11.06
CA ARG A 64 3.46 0.58 -10.05
C ARG A 64 2.55 1.66 -10.63
N GLU A 65 1.44 1.91 -9.95
CA GLU A 65 0.56 3.02 -10.32
C GLU A 65 1.28 4.37 -10.13
N PRO A 66 1.14 5.35 -11.05
CA PRO A 66 1.79 6.66 -10.92
C PRO A 66 1.48 7.39 -9.62
N ALA A 67 0.28 7.16 -9.06
CA ALA A 67 -0.14 7.76 -7.79
C ALA A 67 0.53 7.15 -6.55
N ALA A 68 1.25 6.03 -6.68
CA ALA A 68 1.80 5.29 -5.55
C ALA A 68 2.78 6.13 -4.70
N ALA A 69 3.58 7.01 -5.30
CA ALA A 69 4.46 7.90 -4.55
C ALA A 69 3.68 8.85 -3.62
N GLY A 70 2.63 9.48 -4.13
CA GLY A 70 1.79 10.37 -3.31
C GLY A 70 1.02 9.63 -2.21
N VAL A 71 0.63 8.37 -2.47
CA VAL A 71 -0.02 7.55 -1.44
C VAL A 71 0.98 7.10 -0.37
N ALA A 72 2.23 6.78 -0.74
CA ALA A 72 3.28 6.46 0.23
C ALA A 72 3.57 7.64 1.17
N GLU A 73 3.73 8.85 0.63
CA GLU A 73 3.90 10.07 1.45
C GLU A 73 2.73 10.25 2.43
N LEU A 74 1.48 10.08 1.95
CA LEU A 74 0.30 10.14 2.81
C LEU A 74 0.33 9.08 3.93
N ILE A 75 0.77 7.85 3.64
CA ILE A 75 0.89 6.79 4.66
C ILE A 75 1.92 7.19 5.73
N TRP A 76 3.05 7.77 5.34
CA TRP A 76 4.09 8.24 6.26
C TRP A 76 3.60 9.39 7.14
N ASP A 77 2.84 10.33 6.59
CA ASP A 77 2.23 11.42 7.34
C ASP A 77 1.18 10.90 8.34
N LEU A 78 0.30 10.00 7.89
CA LEU A 78 -0.73 9.40 8.73
C LEU A 78 -0.16 8.55 9.87
N ARG A 79 1.03 7.95 9.72
CA ARG A 79 1.70 7.17 10.77
C ARG A 79 1.95 7.98 12.05
N ARG A 80 2.14 9.29 11.94
CA ARG A 80 2.40 10.19 13.09
C ARG A 80 1.13 10.52 13.88
N LEU A 81 -0.03 10.17 13.34
CA LEU A 81 -1.33 10.49 13.91
C LEU A 81 -1.83 9.35 14.80
N THR A 82 -2.65 9.71 15.79
CA THR A 82 -3.43 8.72 16.55
C THR A 82 -4.55 8.14 15.68
N ALA A 83 -5.10 6.99 16.09
CA ALA A 83 -6.21 6.38 15.38
C ALA A 83 -7.45 7.30 15.28
N ASP A 84 -7.70 8.12 16.30
CA ASP A 84 -8.76 9.14 16.26
C ASP A 84 -8.49 10.23 15.22
N GLN A 85 -7.25 10.72 15.17
CA GLN A 85 -6.84 11.72 14.18
C GLN A 85 -6.94 11.17 12.75
N VAL A 86 -6.49 9.93 12.50
CA VAL A 86 -6.65 9.27 11.19
C VAL A 86 -8.13 9.17 10.81
N ARG A 87 -9.01 8.76 11.74
CA ARG A 87 -10.46 8.72 11.50
C ARG A 87 -11.03 10.09 11.18
N HIS A 88 -10.59 11.13 11.89
CA HIS A 88 -11.05 12.50 11.66
C HIS A 88 -10.62 13.01 10.28
N THR A 89 -9.34 12.85 9.92
CA THR A 89 -8.81 13.22 8.60
C THR A 89 -9.53 12.49 7.47
N GLY A 90 -9.82 11.20 7.63
CA GLY A 90 -10.58 10.43 6.63
C GLY A 90 -12.01 10.97 6.43
N LYS A 91 -12.69 11.38 7.51
CA LYS A 91 -14.01 12.03 7.40
C LYS A 91 -13.92 13.38 6.70
N ALA A 92 -12.93 14.20 7.05
CA ALA A 92 -12.71 15.50 6.40
C ALA A 92 -12.43 15.35 4.90
N ALA A 93 -11.57 14.41 4.51
CA ALA A 93 -11.30 14.11 3.11
C ALA A 93 -12.55 13.64 2.35
N ALA A 94 -13.38 12.79 2.97
CA ALA A 94 -14.64 12.34 2.39
C ALA A 94 -15.64 13.49 2.16
N SER A 95 -15.67 14.49 3.05
CA SER A 95 -16.50 15.69 2.89
C SER A 95 -16.01 16.62 1.75
N LEU A 96 -14.71 16.60 1.45
CA LEU A 96 -14.11 17.36 0.34
C LEU A 96 -14.24 16.64 -1.00
N TRP A 97 -14.47 15.33 -0.99
CA TRP A 97 -14.57 14.53 -2.20
C TRP A 97 -15.91 14.75 -2.90
N SER A 98 -15.89 15.47 -4.03
CA SER A 98 -16.93 15.40 -5.06
C SER A 98 -16.58 14.29 -6.06
N PRO A 99 -17.44 13.28 -6.29
CA PRO A 99 -17.19 12.28 -7.32
C PRO A 99 -17.03 12.96 -8.69
N ARG A 100 -15.98 12.63 -9.43
CA ARG A 100 -15.94 12.97 -10.86
C ARG A 100 -17.15 12.32 -11.54
N PRO A 101 -17.91 13.04 -12.39
CA PRO A 101 -19.00 12.44 -13.13
C PRO A 101 -18.47 11.27 -13.98
N ASN A 102 -19.16 10.14 -13.90
CA ASN A 102 -18.85 8.95 -14.68
C ASN A 102 -19.08 9.25 -16.17
N PRO A 103 -18.08 9.16 -17.05
CA PRO A 103 -18.24 9.44 -18.49
C PRO A 103 -18.97 8.32 -19.25
N ARG A 104 -19.72 7.46 -18.57
CA ARG A 104 -20.50 6.37 -19.17
C ARG A 104 -21.92 6.34 -18.59
N ARG A 105 -22.75 7.28 -19.03
CA ARG A 105 -24.21 7.14 -19.17
C ARG A 105 -24.67 7.93 -20.39
#